data_AF-A0ABD1PEB4-F1
#
_entry.id   AF-A0ABD1PEB4-F1
#
_cell.length_a   1.000
_cell.length_b   1.000
_cell.length_c   1.000
_cell.angle_alpha   90.00
_cell.angle_beta   90.00
_cell.angle_gamma   90.00
#
_symmetry.space_group_name_H-M   'P 1'
#
loop_
_entity.id
_entity.type
_entity.pdbx_description
1 polymer ?
#
loop_
_entity_poly.entity_id
_entity_poly.type
_entity_poly.pdbx_seq_one_letter_code
_entity_poly.pdbx_strand_id
1 'polypeptide(L)'
;MANTFSLSSSSLWHHCTKSTSRIDGKTKIKASLSNSSTMATTPPATAAKVVAPAIIVGGGRVGRALQDMGNGDDVVIKRGESVPLDFPGPILVCTRNDDLEAVLDSTPQSRWSDLVFFQNGMLEPWFQTAYGKWASSVAARLHAGGLSCKVLEKGEFQKQMFEKLIWICAFMLVGARHPGATVGVVEKEYRSEVSSLIAELEAAAAAEKGIVFDGAMEDRLCAYSRAVAHFPTAVKEFKWRNGWFYSLSEKAIAQGKSDPCPLHTAWLKELKIV
;
A
#
# COMPACT_ATOMS: atom_id res chain seq x y z
N MET A 1 4.18 21.17 37.65
CA MET A 1 4.16 19.74 38.01
C MET A 1 3.46 19.01 36.87
N ALA A 2 4.18 18.69 35.81
CA ALA A 2 4.98 17.47 35.59
C ALA A 2 4.18 16.40 34.84
N ASN A 3 4.50 16.30 33.53
CA ASN A 3 4.55 15.15 32.60
C ASN A 3 3.37 14.15 32.57
N THR A 4 2.93 13.70 31.39
CA THR A 4 3.66 12.65 30.65
C THR A 4 3.40 12.72 29.14
N PHE A 5 4.47 12.99 28.39
CA PHE A 5 4.61 12.65 26.96
C PHE A 5 4.87 11.15 26.84
N SER A 6 4.19 10.47 25.90
CA SER A 6 4.59 9.14 25.45
C SER A 6 5.18 9.24 24.05
N LEU A 7 6.51 9.32 24.00
CA LEU A 7 7.33 8.86 22.89
C LEU A 7 7.53 7.35 23.07
N SER A 8 7.33 6.56 22.02
CA SER A 8 7.96 5.24 21.95
C SER A 8 8.63 5.09 20.59
N SER A 9 9.93 5.36 20.63
CA SER A 9 10.96 4.84 19.75
C SER A 9 11.23 3.37 20.12
N SER A 10 11.26 2.47 19.15
CA SER A 10 12.03 1.23 19.29
C SER A 10 12.65 0.82 17.96
N SER A 11 13.94 1.12 17.88
CA SER A 11 14.95 0.51 17.04
C SER A 11 15.23 -0.92 17.51
N LEU A 12 15.06 -1.93 16.65
CA LEU A 12 15.72 -3.23 16.80
C LEU A 12 16.12 -3.75 15.41
N TRP A 13 17.34 -3.39 15.02
CA TRP A 13 18.08 -4.08 13.98
C TRP A 13 18.64 -5.36 14.59
N HIS A 14 18.24 -6.53 14.09
CA HIS A 14 18.93 -7.77 14.40
C HIS A 14 19.67 -8.29 13.17
N HIS A 15 21.00 -8.17 13.25
CA HIS A 15 21.96 -8.89 12.44
C HIS A 15 21.72 -10.41 12.58
N CYS A 16 21.48 -11.08 11.47
CA CYS A 16 21.41 -12.53 11.41
C CYS A 16 22.83 -13.09 11.34
N THR A 17 23.35 -13.58 12.47
CA THR A 17 24.58 -14.38 12.53
C THR A 17 24.24 -15.85 12.25
N LYS A 18 24.90 -16.42 11.25
CA LYS A 18 24.78 -17.84 10.88
C LYS A 18 25.29 -18.73 12.02
N SER A 19 24.50 -19.72 12.42
CA SER A 19 24.94 -20.82 13.28
C SER A 19 25.54 -21.94 12.43
N THR A 20 26.74 -22.37 12.80
CA THR A 20 27.47 -23.52 12.23
C THR A 20 27.59 -24.64 13.26
N SER A 21 27.04 -25.82 12.96
CA SER A 21 27.52 -27.13 13.43
C SER A 21 26.80 -28.23 12.64
N ARG A 22 27.47 -28.88 11.68
CA ARG A 22 28.23 -30.14 11.79
C ARG A 22 27.46 -31.28 12.47
N ILE A 23 26.92 -32.18 11.64
CA ILE A 23 26.71 -33.60 11.97
C ILE A 23 27.29 -34.43 10.82
N ASP A 24 28.20 -35.32 11.20
CA ASP A 24 28.87 -36.32 10.39
C ASP A 24 27.94 -37.52 10.10
N GLY A 25 27.98 -38.05 8.88
CA GLY A 25 27.23 -39.24 8.49
C GLY A 25 27.77 -39.83 7.19
N LYS A 26 28.76 -40.73 7.33
CA LYS A 26 29.34 -41.52 6.22
C LYS A 26 28.37 -42.61 5.78
N THR A 27 27.97 -42.61 4.51
CA THR A 27 27.57 -43.83 3.80
C THR A 27 27.87 -43.69 2.31
N LYS A 28 28.70 -44.61 1.80
CA LYS A 28 29.09 -44.74 0.39
C LYS A 28 28.00 -45.47 -0.39
N ILE A 29 27.51 -44.87 -1.47
CA ILE A 29 26.87 -45.61 -2.57
C ILE A 29 27.49 -45.11 -3.88
N LYS A 30 28.17 -46.02 -4.59
CA LYS A 30 28.66 -45.82 -5.96
C LYS A 30 27.49 -45.96 -6.92
N ALA A 31 27.21 -44.92 -7.70
CA ALA A 31 26.48 -45.03 -8.95
C ALA A 31 27.18 -44.16 -10.00
N SER A 32 27.71 -44.83 -11.01
CA SER A 32 28.20 -44.26 -12.27
C SER A 32 27.01 -43.68 -13.04
N LEU A 33 27.12 -42.46 -13.59
CA LEU A 33 26.47 -42.02 -14.84
C LEU A 33 26.92 -40.60 -15.23
N SER A 34 27.58 -40.53 -16.40
CA SER A 34 27.60 -39.44 -17.40
C SER A 34 27.75 -37.98 -16.96
N ASN A 35 28.92 -37.40 -17.29
CA ASN A 35 29.13 -35.95 -17.38
C ASN A 35 28.15 -35.33 -18.40
N SER A 36 27.27 -34.47 -17.94
CA SER A 36 26.62 -33.44 -18.75
C SER A 36 26.79 -32.12 -18.02
N SER A 37 27.81 -31.37 -18.42
CA SER A 37 28.03 -29.98 -18.04
C SER A 37 26.89 -29.13 -18.60
N THR A 38 25.80 -29.03 -17.85
CA THR A 38 24.80 -27.99 -18.06
C THR A 38 25.38 -26.70 -17.50
N MET A 39 25.76 -25.80 -18.41
CA MET A 39 26.11 -24.43 -18.09
C MET A 39 24.91 -23.79 -17.39
N ALA A 40 24.98 -23.63 -16.08
CA ALA A 40 24.05 -22.81 -15.32
C ALA A 40 24.14 -21.39 -15.88
N THR A 41 23.16 -21.04 -16.72
CA THR A 41 23.05 -19.70 -17.28
C THR A 41 22.74 -18.77 -16.13
N THR A 42 23.75 -18.02 -15.71
CA THR A 42 23.59 -16.93 -14.75
C THR A 42 22.51 -15.99 -15.33
N PRO A 43 21.44 -15.67 -14.59
CA PRO A 43 20.49 -14.67 -15.06
C PRO A 43 21.27 -13.39 -15.36
N PRO A 44 20.98 -12.70 -16.47
CA PRO A 44 21.68 -11.46 -16.81
C PRO A 44 21.55 -10.50 -15.63
N ALA A 45 22.67 -9.96 -15.18
CA ALA A 45 22.67 -8.88 -14.21
C ALA A 45 21.83 -7.74 -14.79
N THR A 46 20.64 -7.51 -14.23
CA THR A 46 19.82 -6.34 -14.53
C THR A 46 20.70 -5.12 -14.31
N ALA A 47 21.03 -4.40 -15.39
CA ALA A 47 21.70 -3.11 -15.29
C ALA A 47 20.93 -2.27 -14.26
N ALA A 48 21.60 -1.85 -13.19
CA ALA A 48 20.98 -1.03 -12.15
C ALA A 48 20.43 0.22 -12.83
N LYS A 49 19.09 0.34 -12.91
CA LYS A 49 18.45 1.55 -13.42
C LYS A 49 18.92 2.70 -12.53
N VAL A 50 19.55 3.71 -13.14
CA VAL A 50 19.91 4.94 -12.44
C VAL A 50 18.65 5.53 -11.82
N VAL A 51 18.66 5.71 -10.51
CA VAL A 51 17.56 6.34 -9.79
C VAL A 51 17.59 7.83 -10.10
N ALA A 52 16.53 8.34 -10.72
CA ALA A 52 16.40 9.77 -11.03
C ALA A 52 16.18 10.58 -9.74
N PRO A 53 16.70 11.82 -9.65
CA PRO A 53 16.39 12.72 -8.55
C PRO A 53 14.89 13.02 -8.50
N ALA A 54 14.38 13.33 -7.32
CA ALA A 54 12.97 13.66 -7.11
C ALA A 54 12.80 14.83 -6.13
N ILE A 55 11.70 15.56 -6.31
CA ILE A 55 11.16 16.40 -5.25
C ILE A 55 10.29 15.51 -4.35
N ILE A 56 10.45 15.62 -3.04
CA ILE A 56 9.69 14.86 -2.05
C ILE A 56 8.90 15.84 -1.19
N VAL A 57 7.59 15.90 -1.36
CA VAL A 57 6.73 16.77 -0.57
C VAL A 57 6.29 16.04 0.69
N GLY A 58 6.82 16.46 1.83
CA GLY A 58 6.55 15.87 3.15
C GLY A 58 7.68 14.97 3.66
N GLY A 59 8.51 15.49 4.57
CA GLY A 59 9.60 14.77 5.23
C GLY A 59 9.19 13.81 6.36
N GLY A 60 8.02 13.17 6.26
CA GLY A 60 7.54 12.17 7.20
C GLY A 60 8.19 10.79 6.96
N ARG A 61 7.65 9.74 7.58
CA ARG A 61 8.19 8.35 7.46
C ARG A 61 8.34 7.91 6.00
N VAL A 62 7.29 8.09 5.19
CA VAL A 62 7.29 7.68 3.78
C VAL A 62 8.25 8.53 2.96
N GLY A 63 8.20 9.87 3.09
CA GLY A 63 9.10 10.75 2.34
C GLY A 63 10.57 10.53 2.67
N ARG A 64 10.92 10.27 3.94
CA ARG A 64 12.30 9.91 4.32
C ARG A 64 12.72 8.56 3.75
N ALA A 65 11.86 7.55 3.82
CA ALA A 65 12.17 6.26 3.20
C ALA A 65 12.42 6.40 1.68
N LEU A 66 11.60 7.17 0.97
CA LEU A 66 11.79 7.42 -0.46
C LEU A 66 13.06 8.23 -0.75
N GLN A 67 13.44 9.15 0.13
CA GLN A 67 14.70 9.88 0.05
C GLN A 67 15.90 8.95 0.23
N ASP A 68 15.85 8.05 1.21
CA ASP A 68 16.92 7.08 1.48
C ASP A 68 17.11 6.08 0.33
N MET A 69 16.05 5.82 -0.44
CA MET A 69 16.08 5.04 -1.70
C MET A 69 16.54 5.84 -2.92
N GLY A 70 16.81 7.13 -2.74
CA GLY A 70 17.23 8.05 -3.79
C GLY A 70 18.68 7.92 -4.19
N ASN A 71 19.11 8.83 -5.07
CA ASN A 71 20.50 8.93 -5.51
C ASN A 71 21.32 9.94 -4.69
N GLY A 72 20.70 10.62 -3.71
CA GLY A 72 21.32 11.67 -2.89
C GLY A 72 20.99 13.10 -3.33
N ASP A 73 20.41 13.30 -4.51
CA ASP A 73 20.11 14.62 -5.09
C ASP A 73 18.65 15.06 -4.88
N ASP A 74 17.90 14.36 -4.03
CA ASP A 74 16.49 14.66 -3.77
C ASP A 74 16.31 15.96 -2.97
N VAL A 75 15.27 16.70 -3.31
CA VAL A 75 14.86 17.90 -2.57
C VAL A 75 13.62 17.60 -1.74
N VAL A 76 13.72 17.72 -0.42
CA VAL A 76 12.58 17.54 0.48
C VAL A 76 11.91 18.89 0.74
N ILE A 77 10.64 19.00 0.35
CA ILE A 77 9.78 20.15 0.57
C ILE A 77 8.98 19.95 1.85
N LYS A 78 9.12 20.88 2.79
CA LYS A 78 8.39 20.91 4.06
C LYS A 78 7.16 21.79 3.97
N ARG A 79 6.35 21.76 5.03
CA ARG A 79 5.14 22.59 5.14
C ARG A 79 5.52 24.07 5.01
N GLY A 80 4.88 24.76 4.08
CA GLY A 80 5.08 26.19 3.81
C GLY A 80 6.17 26.52 2.78
N GLU A 81 6.91 25.51 2.30
CA GLU A 81 7.88 25.69 1.20
C GLU A 81 7.20 25.46 -0.16
N SER A 82 7.63 26.21 -1.17
CA SER A 82 7.13 26.06 -2.54
C SER A 82 7.92 25.00 -3.31
N VAL A 83 7.24 24.27 -4.20
CA VAL A 83 7.87 23.31 -5.10
C VAL A 83 8.68 24.07 -6.17
N PRO A 84 9.99 23.76 -6.36
CA PRO A 84 10.80 24.41 -7.38
C PRO A 84 10.29 24.15 -8.80
N LEU A 85 10.27 25.20 -9.62
CA LEU A 85 9.89 25.10 -11.03
C LEU A 85 10.92 24.29 -11.84
N ASP A 86 12.21 24.60 -11.64
CA ASP A 86 13.32 24.10 -12.44
C ASP A 86 14.04 22.92 -11.75
N PHE A 87 13.31 21.82 -11.57
CA PHE A 87 13.86 20.58 -11.02
C PHE A 87 13.44 19.37 -11.87
N PRO A 88 14.39 18.55 -12.36
CA PRO A 88 14.07 17.41 -13.20
C PRO A 88 13.47 16.27 -12.38
N GLY A 89 12.51 15.54 -12.95
CA GLY A 89 11.97 14.33 -12.34
C GLY A 89 10.62 14.51 -11.64
N PRO A 90 10.16 13.45 -10.95
CA PRO A 90 8.85 13.42 -10.32
C PRO A 90 8.78 14.26 -9.05
N ILE A 91 7.55 14.63 -8.68
CA ILE A 91 7.21 15.22 -7.38
C ILE A 91 6.47 14.15 -6.56
N LEU A 92 7.18 13.50 -5.64
CA LEU A 92 6.65 12.43 -4.78
C LEU A 92 5.90 13.06 -3.60
N VAL A 93 4.59 13.05 -3.65
CA VAL A 93 3.71 13.62 -2.62
C VAL A 93 3.52 12.60 -1.50
N CYS A 94 4.10 12.89 -0.34
CA CYS A 94 4.15 12.00 0.82
C CYS A 94 3.48 12.63 2.06
N THR A 95 2.59 13.60 1.84
CA THR A 95 1.78 14.26 2.87
C THR A 95 0.53 13.45 3.21
N ARG A 96 -0.24 13.90 4.22
CA ARG A 96 -1.56 13.34 4.51
C ARG A 96 -2.57 13.79 3.45
N ASN A 97 -3.65 13.03 3.29
CA ASN A 97 -4.73 13.39 2.36
C ASN A 97 -5.30 14.81 2.60
N ASP A 98 -5.42 15.22 3.87
CA ASP A 98 -5.97 16.55 4.22
C ASP A 98 -5.03 17.72 3.85
N ASP A 99 -3.76 17.45 3.54
CA ASP A 99 -2.79 18.46 3.11
C ASP A 99 -2.69 18.53 1.57
N LEU A 100 -3.43 17.73 0.79
CA LEU A 100 -3.26 17.64 -0.67
C LEU A 100 -3.58 18.96 -1.40
N GLU A 101 -4.56 19.73 -0.92
CA GLU A 101 -4.91 21.03 -1.49
C GLU A 101 -3.74 22.01 -1.37
N ALA A 102 -3.11 22.08 -0.19
CA ALA A 102 -1.91 22.89 0.03
C ALA A 102 -0.71 22.44 -0.83
N VAL A 103 -0.61 21.16 -1.18
CA VAL A 103 0.39 20.68 -2.14
C VAL A 103 0.12 21.24 -3.54
N LEU A 104 -1.14 21.26 -3.98
CA LEU A 104 -1.50 21.85 -5.27
C LEU A 104 -1.19 23.36 -5.30
N ASP A 105 -1.55 24.08 -4.25
CA ASP A 105 -1.29 25.52 -4.12
C ASP A 105 0.19 25.87 -4.11
N SER A 106 1.02 25.02 -3.49
CA SER A 106 2.48 25.21 -3.43
C SER A 106 3.22 24.65 -4.65
N THR A 107 2.52 23.99 -5.58
CA THR A 107 3.09 23.41 -6.80
C THR A 107 2.75 24.26 -8.02
N PRO A 108 3.75 24.75 -8.79
CA PRO A 108 3.48 25.42 -10.05
C PRO A 108 2.58 24.57 -10.95
N GLN A 109 1.50 25.15 -11.49
CA GLN A 109 0.49 24.40 -12.25
C GLN A 109 1.07 23.64 -13.44
N SER A 110 2.11 24.17 -14.08
CA SER A 110 2.86 23.51 -15.16
C SER A 110 3.48 22.17 -14.73
N ARG A 111 3.78 22.02 -13.43
CA ARG A 111 4.37 20.82 -12.81
C ARG A 111 3.32 19.87 -12.21
N TRP A 112 2.03 20.18 -12.27
CA TRP A 112 0.99 19.27 -11.74
C TRP A 112 1.02 17.90 -12.42
N SER A 113 1.39 17.85 -13.70
CA SER A 113 1.56 16.59 -14.41
C SER A 113 2.71 15.72 -13.88
N ASP A 114 3.59 16.26 -13.02
CA ASP A 114 4.71 15.55 -12.40
C ASP A 114 4.40 15.01 -10.99
N LEU A 115 3.22 15.31 -10.44
CA LEU A 115 2.80 14.84 -9.13
C LEU A 115 2.59 13.33 -9.14
N VAL A 116 3.18 12.65 -8.15
CA VAL A 116 3.02 11.22 -7.89
C VAL A 116 2.56 11.07 -6.44
N PHE A 117 1.38 10.50 -6.25
CA PHE A 117 0.70 10.43 -4.96
C PHE A 117 1.02 9.13 -4.20
N PHE A 118 1.43 9.26 -2.93
CA PHE A 118 1.73 8.17 -2.00
C PHE A 118 0.82 8.21 -0.75
N GLN A 119 -0.45 8.59 -0.91
CA GLN A 119 -1.43 8.66 0.18
C GLN A 119 -2.22 7.37 0.31
N ASN A 120 -2.46 6.91 1.55
CA ASN A 120 -3.37 5.80 1.82
C ASN A 120 -4.83 6.14 1.43
N GLY A 121 -5.58 5.14 1.00
CA GLY A 121 -7.01 5.26 0.61
C GLY A 121 -7.20 5.10 -0.89
N MET A 122 -8.19 5.80 -1.45
CA MET A 122 -8.53 5.74 -2.88
C MET A 122 -7.44 6.29 -3.83
N LEU A 123 -6.27 6.71 -3.33
CA LEU A 123 -5.22 7.37 -4.12
C LEU A 123 -3.89 6.60 -4.22
N GLU A 124 -3.76 5.43 -3.59
CA GLU A 124 -2.56 4.59 -3.72
C GLU A 124 -2.89 3.16 -4.07
N PRO A 125 -2.07 2.52 -4.90
CA PRO A 125 -1.56 1.19 -4.63
C PRO A 125 -0.39 1.25 -3.64
N TRP A 126 -0.19 0.20 -2.87
CA TRP A 126 1.09 0.03 -2.16
C TRP A 126 2.25 0.13 -3.15
N PHE A 127 3.48 0.33 -2.66
CA PHE A 127 4.73 0.35 -3.43
C PHE A 127 4.91 -0.78 -4.47
N GLN A 128 4.04 -1.79 -4.46
CA GLN A 128 3.99 -2.88 -5.42
C GLN A 128 3.49 -2.52 -6.82
N THR A 129 2.79 -1.40 -7.04
CA THR A 129 2.39 -1.00 -8.40
C THR A 129 2.46 0.51 -8.66
N ALA A 130 2.65 0.90 -9.92
CA ALA A 130 2.74 2.30 -10.35
C ALA A 130 2.13 2.48 -11.76
N TYR A 131 1.53 3.64 -12.03
CA TYR A 131 1.01 4.04 -13.35
C TYR A 131 1.41 5.48 -13.67
N GLY A 132 1.39 5.84 -14.95
CA GLY A 132 1.65 7.19 -15.45
C GLY A 132 3.10 7.40 -15.87
N LYS A 133 3.41 8.62 -16.33
CA LYS A 133 4.68 8.95 -16.97
C LYS A 133 5.91 8.70 -16.07
N TRP A 134 5.74 8.78 -14.75
CA TRP A 134 6.80 8.56 -13.76
C TRP A 134 6.84 7.15 -13.19
N ALA A 135 5.96 6.24 -13.61
CA ALA A 135 5.87 4.89 -13.04
C ALA A 135 7.19 4.11 -13.10
N SER A 136 7.91 4.20 -14.23
CA SER A 136 9.22 3.56 -14.38
C SER A 136 10.28 4.15 -13.44
N SER A 137 10.21 5.45 -13.15
CA SER A 137 11.14 6.14 -12.23
C SER A 137 10.85 5.75 -10.79
N VAL A 138 9.57 5.70 -10.42
CA VAL A 138 9.11 5.24 -9.09
C VAL A 138 9.52 3.79 -8.88
N ALA A 139 9.26 2.91 -9.87
CA ALA A 139 9.65 1.52 -9.78
C ALA A 139 11.17 1.34 -9.63
N ALA A 140 11.99 2.09 -10.38
CA ALA A 140 13.44 2.06 -10.24
C ALA A 140 13.90 2.43 -8.83
N ARG A 141 13.34 3.51 -8.26
CA ARG A 141 13.61 3.94 -6.88
C ARG A 141 13.23 2.88 -5.85
N LEU A 142 12.04 2.29 -5.98
CA LEU A 142 11.59 1.24 -5.07
C LEU A 142 12.45 0.00 -5.16
N HIS A 143 12.86 -0.42 -6.37
CA HIS A 143 13.80 -1.52 -6.56
C HIS A 143 15.18 -1.23 -5.93
N ALA A 144 15.66 0.01 -6.00
CA ALA A 144 16.90 0.41 -5.32
C ALA A 144 16.79 0.28 -3.80
N GLY A 145 15.60 0.49 -3.24
CA GLY A 145 15.25 0.21 -1.84
C GLY A 145 14.98 -1.26 -1.51
N GLY A 146 15.13 -2.19 -2.46
CA GLY A 146 14.81 -3.61 -2.28
C GLY A 146 13.32 -3.94 -2.27
N LEU A 147 12.46 -3.01 -2.69
CA LEU A 147 11.01 -3.20 -2.80
C LEU A 147 10.62 -3.57 -4.23
N SER A 148 9.65 -4.47 -4.39
CA SER A 148 9.08 -4.76 -5.71
C SER A 148 8.10 -3.67 -6.15
N CYS A 149 8.09 -3.33 -7.44
CA CYS A 149 7.10 -2.42 -8.02
C CYS A 149 6.78 -2.81 -9.48
N LYS A 150 5.51 -3.08 -9.76
CA LYS A 150 4.98 -3.37 -11.10
C LYS A 150 4.48 -2.09 -11.76
N VAL A 151 5.00 -1.77 -12.94
CA VAL A 151 4.41 -0.72 -13.77
C VAL A 151 3.20 -1.30 -14.47
N LEU A 152 2.03 -0.73 -14.23
CA LEU A 152 0.74 -1.18 -14.77
C LEU A 152 0.16 -0.14 -15.72
N GLU A 153 -0.74 -0.59 -16.58
CA GLU A 153 -1.65 0.27 -17.33
C GLU A 153 -2.79 0.79 -16.45
N LYS A 154 -3.45 1.86 -16.91
CA LYS A 154 -4.46 2.59 -16.12
C LYS A 154 -5.56 1.69 -15.53
N GLY A 155 -6.12 0.79 -16.33
CA GLY A 155 -7.22 -0.08 -15.91
C GLY A 155 -6.79 -1.06 -14.82
N GLU A 156 -5.65 -1.72 -14.99
CA GLU A 156 -5.09 -2.67 -14.01
C GLU A 156 -4.66 -1.97 -12.72
N PHE A 157 -4.10 -0.77 -12.84
CA PHE A 157 -3.80 0.08 -11.69
C PHE A 157 -5.06 0.44 -10.90
N GLN A 158 -6.14 0.83 -11.58
CA GLN A 158 -7.42 1.15 -10.94
C GLN A 158 -8.02 -0.05 -10.20
N LYS A 159 -7.97 -1.26 -10.77
CA LYS A 159 -8.40 -2.49 -10.08
C LYS A 159 -7.64 -2.67 -8.76
N GLN A 160 -6.31 -2.61 -8.80
CA GLN A 160 -5.46 -2.79 -7.62
C GLN A 160 -5.67 -1.71 -6.55
N MET A 161 -5.96 -0.47 -6.96
CA MET A 161 -6.33 0.60 -6.03
C MET A 161 -7.63 0.29 -5.29
N PHE A 162 -8.66 -0.18 -6.01
CA PHE A 162 -9.92 -0.56 -5.36
C PHE A 162 -9.79 -1.81 -4.50
N GLU A 163 -9.01 -2.82 -4.90
CA GLU A 163 -8.72 -3.98 -4.04
C GLU A 163 -8.10 -3.55 -2.71
N LYS A 164 -7.15 -2.62 -2.73
CA LYS A 164 -6.54 -2.06 -1.50
C LYS A 164 -7.56 -1.28 -0.67
N LEU A 165 -8.42 -0.49 -1.31
CA LEU A 165 -9.47 0.27 -0.62
C LEU A 165 -10.49 -0.66 0.03
N ILE A 166 -10.92 -1.71 -0.68
CA ILE A 166 -11.82 -2.76 -0.18
C ILE A 166 -11.16 -3.47 1.00
N TRP A 167 -9.90 -3.88 0.87
CA TRP A 167 -9.15 -4.51 1.96
C TRP A 167 -9.14 -3.67 3.23
N ILE A 168 -8.76 -2.40 3.12
CA ILE A 168 -8.61 -1.55 4.30
C ILE A 168 -9.97 -1.19 4.91
N CYS A 169 -11.03 -1.06 4.09
CA CYS A 169 -12.39 -0.88 4.61
C CYS A 169 -12.85 -2.15 5.33
N ALA A 170 -12.70 -3.32 4.72
CA ALA A 170 -13.18 -4.58 5.27
C ALA A 170 -12.45 -4.99 6.55
N PHE A 171 -11.12 -5.12 6.52
CA PHE A 171 -10.35 -5.62 7.67
C PHE A 171 -10.37 -4.66 8.85
N MET A 172 -10.31 -3.35 8.59
CA MET A 172 -10.29 -2.37 9.68
C MET A 172 -11.68 -2.15 10.29
N LEU A 173 -12.75 -2.26 9.48
CA LEU A 173 -14.12 -2.16 9.99
C LEU A 173 -14.49 -3.39 10.81
N VAL A 174 -14.28 -4.61 10.27
CA VAL A 174 -14.53 -5.86 11.01
C VAL A 174 -13.71 -5.87 12.29
N GLY A 175 -12.42 -5.54 12.23
CA GLY A 175 -11.60 -5.48 13.44
C GLY A 175 -12.07 -4.45 14.47
N ALA A 176 -12.60 -3.30 14.04
CA ALA A 176 -13.17 -2.33 14.96
C ALA A 176 -14.45 -2.82 15.66
N ARG A 177 -15.18 -3.78 15.08
CA ARG A 177 -16.31 -4.49 15.73
C ARG A 177 -15.88 -5.49 16.79
N HIS A 178 -14.62 -5.91 16.76
CA HIS A 178 -14.05 -6.89 17.68
C HIS A 178 -12.92 -6.24 18.48
N PRO A 179 -13.22 -5.55 19.61
CA PRO A 179 -12.26 -4.73 20.32
C PRO A 179 -10.95 -5.47 20.65
N GLY A 180 -9.83 -4.89 20.22
CA GLY A 180 -8.49 -5.46 20.42
C GLY A 180 -8.02 -6.42 19.34
N ALA A 181 -8.86 -6.76 18.35
CA ALA A 181 -8.46 -7.62 17.24
C ALA A 181 -7.36 -6.98 16.38
N THR A 182 -6.30 -7.73 16.12
CA THR A 182 -5.32 -7.38 15.09
C THR A 182 -5.82 -7.85 13.72
N VAL A 183 -5.17 -7.38 12.65
CA VAL A 183 -5.48 -7.83 11.27
C VAL A 183 -5.43 -9.36 11.16
N GLY A 184 -4.48 -10.02 11.84
CA GLY A 184 -4.35 -11.48 11.84
C GLY A 184 -5.48 -12.19 12.59
N VAL A 185 -5.96 -11.61 13.70
CA VAL A 185 -7.14 -12.12 14.41
C VAL A 185 -8.37 -12.00 13.51
N VAL A 186 -8.54 -10.87 12.83
CA VAL A 186 -9.63 -10.66 11.86
C VAL A 186 -9.60 -11.69 10.73
N GLU A 187 -8.41 -11.93 10.14
CA GLU A 187 -8.26 -12.92 9.08
C GLU A 187 -8.56 -14.36 9.54
N LYS A 188 -8.20 -14.70 10.79
CA LYS A 188 -8.29 -16.07 11.31
C LYS A 188 -9.65 -16.40 11.92
N GLU A 189 -10.20 -15.48 12.71
CA GLU A 189 -11.36 -15.72 13.58
C GLU A 189 -12.65 -15.10 13.02
N TYR A 190 -12.54 -14.05 12.22
CA TYR A 190 -13.68 -13.29 11.67
C TYR A 190 -13.72 -13.31 10.14
N ARG A 191 -13.15 -14.35 9.51
CA ARG A 191 -13.01 -14.46 8.05
C ARG A 191 -14.33 -14.38 7.30
N SER A 192 -15.41 -14.95 7.85
CA SER A 192 -16.74 -14.92 7.22
C SER A 192 -17.31 -13.49 7.12
N GLU A 193 -17.12 -12.67 8.15
CA GLU A 193 -17.50 -11.26 8.13
C GLU A 193 -16.69 -10.48 7.10
N VAL A 194 -15.37 -10.71 7.07
CA VAL A 194 -14.46 -10.12 6.08
C VAL A 194 -14.87 -10.50 4.66
N SER A 195 -15.10 -11.78 4.39
CA SER A 195 -15.49 -12.28 3.07
C SER A 195 -16.81 -11.64 2.60
N SER A 196 -17.81 -11.58 3.49
CA SER A 196 -19.10 -10.95 3.19
C SER A 196 -18.95 -9.47 2.85
N LEU A 197 -18.14 -8.75 3.61
CA LEU A 197 -17.91 -7.33 3.37
C LEU A 197 -17.05 -7.07 2.13
N ILE A 198 -16.03 -7.90 1.85
CA ILE A 198 -15.25 -7.82 0.61
C ILE A 198 -16.17 -7.97 -0.60
N ALA A 199 -17.04 -8.99 -0.61
CA ALA A 199 -17.96 -9.24 -1.72
C ALA A 199 -18.94 -8.08 -1.95
N GLU A 200 -19.48 -7.50 -0.88
CA GLU A 200 -20.37 -6.33 -0.97
C GLU A 200 -19.66 -5.11 -1.56
N LEU A 201 -18.48 -4.77 -1.02
CA LEU A 201 -17.71 -3.60 -1.46
C LEU A 201 -17.15 -3.78 -2.88
N GLU A 202 -16.76 -5.00 -3.25
CA GLU A 202 -16.38 -5.36 -4.61
C GLU A 202 -17.53 -5.11 -5.59
N ALA A 203 -18.74 -5.61 -5.29
CA ALA A 203 -19.90 -5.44 -6.14
C ALA A 203 -20.27 -3.96 -6.32
N ALA A 204 -20.25 -3.18 -5.23
CA ALA A 204 -20.51 -1.75 -5.28
C ALA A 204 -19.45 -0.98 -6.11
N ALA A 205 -18.17 -1.29 -5.93
CA ALA A 205 -17.10 -0.66 -6.69
C ALA A 205 -17.15 -1.03 -8.17
N ALA A 206 -17.41 -2.30 -8.48
CA ALA A 206 -17.57 -2.79 -9.86
C ALA A 206 -18.71 -2.08 -10.58
N ALA A 207 -19.87 -1.96 -9.93
CA ALA A 207 -21.04 -1.27 -10.49
C ALA A 207 -20.81 0.24 -10.69
N GLU A 208 -20.22 0.93 -9.71
CA GLU A 208 -20.01 2.39 -9.78
C GLU A 208 -18.91 2.77 -10.79
N LYS A 209 -17.88 1.92 -10.97
CA LYS A 209 -16.73 2.24 -11.83
C LYS A 209 -16.72 1.52 -13.17
N GLY A 210 -17.64 0.57 -13.39
CA GLY A 210 -17.63 -0.28 -14.58
C GLY A 210 -16.35 -1.14 -14.65
N ILE A 211 -15.84 -1.57 -13.50
CA ILE A 211 -14.63 -2.38 -13.39
C ILE A 211 -15.01 -3.84 -13.21
N VAL A 212 -14.32 -4.73 -13.92
CA VAL A 212 -14.37 -6.17 -13.67
C VAL A 212 -13.11 -6.55 -12.91
N PHE A 213 -13.25 -7.00 -11.67
CA PHE A 213 -12.13 -7.45 -10.85
C PHE A 213 -11.68 -8.86 -11.23
N ASP A 214 -10.43 -9.16 -10.91
CA ASP A 214 -9.90 -10.51 -11.09
C ASP A 214 -10.47 -11.43 -10.00
N GLY A 215 -10.88 -12.65 -10.37
CA GLY A 215 -11.45 -13.62 -9.42
C GLY A 215 -10.51 -13.97 -8.27
N ALA A 216 -11.04 -14.51 -7.17
CA ALA A 216 -10.30 -14.85 -5.94
C ALA A 216 -9.69 -13.62 -5.21
N MET A 217 -10.38 -12.47 -5.23
CA MET A 217 -9.98 -11.29 -4.48
C MET A 217 -9.84 -11.57 -2.98
N GLU A 218 -10.81 -12.27 -2.37
CA GLU A 218 -10.77 -12.63 -0.95
C GLU A 218 -9.45 -13.32 -0.58
N ASP A 219 -9.04 -14.33 -1.34
CA ASP A 219 -7.82 -15.10 -1.06
C ASP A 219 -6.56 -14.22 -1.14
N ARG A 220 -6.49 -13.33 -2.13
CA ARG A 220 -5.37 -12.36 -2.24
C ARG A 220 -5.34 -11.42 -1.05
N LEU A 221 -6.49 -10.88 -0.66
CA LEU A 221 -6.64 -9.94 0.43
C LEU A 221 -6.33 -10.58 1.79
N CYS A 222 -6.78 -11.80 2.03
CA CYS A 222 -6.41 -12.60 3.20
C CYS A 222 -4.92 -12.95 3.22
N ALA A 223 -4.34 -13.31 2.06
CA ALA A 223 -2.90 -13.55 1.96
C ALA A 223 -2.07 -12.33 2.32
N TYR A 224 -2.49 -11.16 1.86
CA TYR A 224 -1.87 -9.90 2.25
C TYR A 224 -2.03 -9.62 3.76
N SER A 225 -3.22 -9.82 4.33
CA SER A 225 -3.47 -9.65 5.76
C SER A 225 -2.52 -10.45 6.66
N ARG A 226 -2.13 -11.65 6.24
CA ARG A 226 -1.16 -12.47 6.98
C ARG A 226 0.23 -11.81 7.07
N ALA A 227 0.65 -11.06 6.06
CA ALA A 227 1.93 -10.34 6.08
C ALA A 227 1.93 -9.15 7.07
N VAL A 228 0.73 -8.64 7.42
CA VAL A 228 0.53 -7.49 8.31
C VAL A 228 -0.30 -7.89 9.56
N ALA A 229 -0.25 -9.17 9.94
CA ALA A 229 -1.12 -9.76 10.95
C ALA A 229 -1.07 -9.09 12.34
N HIS A 230 0.05 -8.46 12.68
CA HIS A 230 0.28 -7.83 13.98
C HIS A 230 -0.31 -6.41 14.09
N PHE A 231 -0.71 -5.78 12.98
CA PHE A 231 -1.21 -4.42 13.03
C PHE A 231 -2.57 -4.34 13.75
N PRO A 232 -2.77 -3.34 14.63
CA PRO A 232 -4.05 -3.12 15.28
C PRO A 232 -5.07 -2.62 14.26
N THR A 233 -6.32 -3.03 14.43
CA THR A 233 -7.42 -2.58 13.59
C THR A 233 -8.10 -1.35 14.18
N ALA A 234 -8.46 -0.41 13.31
CA ALA A 234 -9.24 0.77 13.68
C ALA A 234 -9.75 1.47 12.41
N VAL A 235 -10.98 1.96 12.46
CA VAL A 235 -11.48 2.87 11.42
C VAL A 235 -10.80 4.23 11.60
N LYS A 236 -10.06 4.65 10.57
CA LYS A 236 -9.30 5.92 10.52
C LYS A 236 -9.47 6.55 9.14
N GLU A 237 -9.19 7.84 9.04
CA GLU A 237 -9.24 8.60 7.78
C GLU A 237 -10.56 8.35 7.02
N PHE A 238 -11.68 8.41 7.75
CA PHE A 238 -12.99 7.95 7.27
C PHE A 238 -13.30 8.44 5.86
N LYS A 239 -13.22 9.75 5.62
CA LYS A 239 -13.44 10.40 4.31
C LYS A 239 -12.70 9.71 3.16
N TRP A 240 -11.48 9.26 3.38
CA TRP A 240 -10.57 8.73 2.35
C TRP A 240 -10.56 7.19 2.27
N ARG A 241 -11.21 6.53 3.23
CA ARG A 241 -11.37 5.07 3.29
C ARG A 241 -12.86 4.73 3.13
N ASN A 242 -13.54 4.48 4.24
CA ASN A 242 -14.93 4.04 4.29
C ASN A 242 -15.93 5.08 3.72
N GLY A 243 -15.58 6.36 3.75
CA GLY A 243 -16.44 7.47 3.34
C GLY A 243 -16.84 7.42 1.87
N TRP A 244 -15.99 6.87 0.98
CA TRP A 244 -16.37 6.73 -0.43
C TRP A 244 -17.54 5.74 -0.59
N PHE A 245 -17.42 4.54 -0.02
CA PHE A 245 -18.49 3.54 -0.05
C PHE A 245 -19.76 4.04 0.65
N TYR A 246 -19.63 4.65 1.83
CA TYR A 246 -20.77 5.23 2.54
C TYR A 246 -21.48 6.32 1.71
N SER A 247 -20.74 7.14 0.96
CA SER A 247 -21.36 8.15 0.09
C SER A 247 -22.18 7.53 -1.06
N LEU A 248 -21.84 6.31 -1.52
CA LEU A 248 -22.67 5.57 -2.48
C LEU A 248 -23.99 5.17 -1.84
N SER A 249 -23.96 4.71 -0.59
CA SER A 249 -25.15 4.40 0.21
C SER A 249 -26.04 5.61 0.41
N GLU A 250 -25.48 6.73 0.86
CA GLU A 250 -26.22 7.98 1.04
C GLU A 250 -26.89 8.44 -0.26
N LYS A 251 -26.13 8.43 -1.36
CA LYS A 251 -26.64 8.82 -2.69
C LYS A 251 -27.79 7.92 -3.16
N ALA A 252 -27.68 6.60 -2.97
CA ALA A 252 -28.71 5.66 -3.38
C ALA A 252 -29.99 5.83 -2.54
N ILE A 253 -29.86 5.92 -1.23
CA ILE A 253 -30.98 6.09 -0.29
C ILE A 253 -31.70 7.42 -0.54
N ALA A 254 -30.96 8.51 -0.76
CA ALA A 254 -31.55 9.82 -1.10
C ALA A 254 -32.36 9.79 -2.41
N GLN A 255 -32.07 8.84 -3.31
CA GLN A 255 -32.81 8.61 -4.54
C GLN A 255 -33.94 7.59 -4.40
N GLY A 256 -34.24 7.13 -3.17
CA GLY A 256 -35.25 6.10 -2.91
C GLY A 256 -34.85 4.70 -3.38
N LYS A 257 -33.56 4.45 -3.64
CA LYS A 257 -33.04 3.13 -4.04
C LYS A 257 -32.58 2.35 -2.82
N SER A 258 -32.39 1.03 -3.00
CA SER A 258 -31.74 0.18 -2.01
C SER A 258 -30.30 0.63 -1.76
N ASP A 259 -29.85 0.46 -0.52
CA ASP A 259 -28.45 0.67 -0.15
C ASP A 259 -27.55 -0.34 -0.92
N PRO A 260 -26.55 0.11 -1.72
CA PRO A 260 -25.58 -0.76 -2.38
C PRO A 260 -24.56 -1.40 -1.42
N CYS A 261 -24.39 -0.89 -0.20
CA CYS A 261 -23.46 -1.39 0.80
C CYS A 261 -24.14 -1.57 2.18
N PRO A 262 -25.21 -2.39 2.28
CA PRO A 262 -26.02 -2.46 3.49
C PRO A 262 -25.28 -3.01 4.72
N LEU A 263 -24.38 -3.99 4.57
CA LEU A 263 -23.57 -4.50 5.69
C LEU A 263 -22.58 -3.42 6.16
N HIS A 264 -21.89 -2.78 5.22
CA HIS A 264 -20.95 -1.69 5.51
C HIS A 264 -21.62 -0.55 6.27
N THR A 265 -22.77 -0.06 5.78
CA THR A 265 -23.57 0.97 6.42
C THR A 265 -24.01 0.56 7.82
N ALA A 266 -24.52 -0.68 7.97
CA ALA A 266 -24.99 -1.18 9.26
C ALA A 266 -23.85 -1.22 10.30
N TRP A 267 -22.67 -1.70 9.91
CA TRP A 267 -21.53 -1.83 10.82
C TRP A 267 -20.88 -0.48 11.16
N LEU A 268 -20.89 0.48 10.23
CA LEU A 268 -20.48 1.86 10.55
C LEU A 268 -21.39 2.50 11.60
N LYS A 269 -22.72 2.28 11.50
CA LYS A 269 -23.72 2.77 12.48
C LYS A 269 -23.60 2.05 13.82
N GLU A 270 -23.40 0.73 13.81
CA GLU A 270 -23.16 -0.07 15.01
C GLU A 270 -22.01 0.50 15.85
N LEU A 271 -20.94 0.92 15.18
CA LEU A 271 -19.75 1.51 15.79
C LEU A 271 -19.85 3.02 16.05
N LYS A 272 -20.99 3.65 15.73
CA LYS A 272 -21.21 5.11 15.86
C LYS A 272 -20.15 5.94 15.12
N ILE A 273 -19.72 5.46 13.96
CA ILE A 273 -18.81 6.20 13.06
C ILE A 273 -19.60 7.18 12.19
N VAL A 274 -20.82 6.77 11.79
CA VAL A 274 -21.81 7.55 11.04
C VAL A 274 -23.17 7.51 11.73
#